data_AF-A0A2V6GMJ4-F1
#
_entry.id   AF-A0A2V6GMJ4-F1
#
_cell.length_a   1.000
_cell.length_b   1.000
_cell.length_c   1.000
_cell.angle_alpha   90.00
_cell.angle_beta   90.00
_cell.angle_gamma   90.00
#
_symmetry.space_group_name_H-M   'P 1'
#
loop_
_entity.id
_entity.type
_entity.pdbx_description
1 polymer ?
#
loop_
_entity_poly.entity_id
_entity_poly.type
_entity_poly.pdbx_seq_one_letter_code
_entity_poly.pdbx_strand_id
1 'polypeptide(L)'
;MRLNRFLAAAGVGSRRKCDELIAAGRVTINGRVCTNFSAQPSERDHVKVDGKLVHLEGVMTIALHKPAGFVSTRSDPNARDTIFNLLPPKFPRLFNIGRLDAQSEGLLLLTNDGNLAQHLTHPRFKIEKEYEVTLDRPWESAQAQKLLRGIFLDG
;
A
#
# COMPACT_ATOMS: atom_id res chain seq x y z
N MET A 1 -2.00 0.79 18.47
CA MET A 1 -2.04 1.22 17.05
C MET A 1 -2.93 2.44 16.93
N ARG A 2 -2.57 3.49 16.17
CA ARG A 2 -3.44 4.67 15.96
C ARG A 2 -4.79 4.28 15.35
N LEU A 3 -5.87 4.95 15.78
CA LEU A 3 -7.25 4.66 15.38
C LEU A 3 -7.43 4.63 13.85
N ASN A 4 -6.89 5.61 13.12
CA ASN A 4 -7.00 5.62 11.65
C ASN A 4 -6.34 4.40 10.98
N ARG A 5 -5.26 3.90 11.57
CA ARG A 5 -4.55 2.71 11.12
C ARG A 5 -5.31 1.44 11.48
N PHE A 6 -5.93 1.40 12.66
CA PHE A 6 -6.82 0.32 13.07
C PHE A 6 -8.02 0.19 12.12
N LEU A 7 -8.71 1.29 11.84
CA LEU A 7 -9.84 1.31 10.92
C LEU A 7 -9.45 0.90 9.50
N ALA A 8 -8.29 1.35 9.01
CA ALA A 8 -7.78 0.94 7.71
C ALA A 8 -7.45 -0.56 7.63
N ALA A 9 -6.87 -1.13 8.70
CA ALA A 9 -6.59 -2.57 8.82
C ALA A 9 -7.86 -3.41 8.98
N ALA A 10 -8.94 -2.81 9.48
CA ALA A 10 -10.29 -3.39 9.52
C ALA A 10 -11.07 -3.23 8.20
N GLY A 11 -10.41 -2.85 7.10
CA GLY A 11 -11.02 -2.74 5.77
C GLY A 11 -11.87 -1.47 5.52
N VAL A 12 -12.12 -0.65 6.55
CA VAL A 12 -13.06 0.50 6.50
C VAL A 12 -12.69 1.51 5.42
N GLY A 13 -11.41 1.79 5.24
CA GLY A 13 -10.97 2.99 4.53
C GLY A 13 -9.49 2.98 4.16
N SER A 14 -9.08 3.93 3.34
CA SER A 14 -7.69 4.40 3.40
C SER A 14 -7.49 5.11 4.74
N ARG A 15 -6.24 5.29 5.20
CA ARG A 15 -5.98 6.03 6.44
C ARG A 15 -6.57 7.44 6.42
N ARG A 16 -6.45 8.15 5.28
CA ARG A 16 -7.07 9.47 5.07
C ARG A 16 -8.58 9.42 5.16
N LYS A 17 -9.21 8.41 4.54
CA LYS A 17 -10.67 8.23 4.66
C LYS A 17 -11.09 7.95 6.09
N CYS A 18 -10.29 7.21 6.84
CA CYS A 18 -10.54 6.96 8.26
C CYS A 18 -10.38 8.24 9.09
N ASP A 19 -9.42 9.11 8.78
CA ASP A 19 -9.29 10.43 9.41
C ASP A 19 -10.53 11.29 9.17
N GLU A 20 -11.11 11.29 7.95
CA GLU A 20 -12.38 11.98 7.67
C GLU A 20 -13.55 11.44 8.52
N LEU A 21 -13.64 10.11 8.69
CA LEU A 21 -14.68 9.48 9.51
C LEU A 21 -14.53 9.85 10.99
N ILE A 22 -13.30 9.88 11.49
CA ILE A 22 -12.97 10.31 12.85
C ILE A 22 -13.35 11.78 13.04
N ALA A 23 -12.96 12.65 12.09
CA ALA A 23 -13.29 14.08 12.12
C ALA A 23 -14.80 14.34 12.13
N ALA A 24 -15.55 13.54 11.37
CA ALA A 24 -17.01 13.62 11.28
C ALA A 24 -17.75 13.03 12.50
N GLY A 25 -17.03 12.54 13.53
CA GLY A 25 -17.65 11.95 14.72
C GLY A 25 -18.37 10.63 14.47
N ARG A 26 -18.07 9.95 13.35
CA ARG A 26 -18.71 8.69 12.94
C ARG A 26 -18.11 7.45 13.58
N VAL A 27 -17.05 7.63 14.37
CA VAL A 27 -16.32 6.54 15.03
C VAL A 27 -16.57 6.61 16.53
N THR A 28 -16.92 5.47 17.12
CA THR A 28 -17.04 5.33 18.58
C THR A 28 -16.08 4.29 19.12
N ILE A 29 -15.53 4.52 20.31
CA ILE A 29 -14.78 3.53 21.09
C ILE A 29 -15.55 3.30 22.39
N ASN A 30 -15.96 2.06 22.66
CA ASN A 30 -16.74 1.69 23.85
C ASN A 30 -17.99 2.57 24.05
N GLY A 31 -18.69 2.87 22.95
CA GLY A 31 -19.92 3.66 22.96
C GLY A 31 -19.73 5.18 23.04
N ARG A 32 -18.49 5.69 23.12
CA ARG A 32 -18.20 7.13 23.12
C ARG A 32 -17.64 7.58 21.78
N VAL A 33 -18.18 8.66 21.22
CA VAL A 33 -17.65 9.27 19.98
C VAL A 33 -16.19 9.65 20.19
N CYS A 34 -15.33 9.26 19.23
CA CYS A 34 -13.90 9.54 19.26
C CYS A 34 -13.51 10.38 18.05
N THR A 35 -13.12 11.62 18.31
CA THR A 35 -12.56 12.57 17.31
C THR A 35 -11.06 12.80 17.52
N ASN A 36 -10.44 12.11 18.48
CA ASN A 36 -9.01 12.22 18.77
C ASN A 36 -8.18 11.39 17.79
N PHE A 37 -7.49 12.05 16.86
CA PHE A 37 -6.61 11.40 15.87
C PHE A 37 -5.41 10.64 16.47
N SER A 38 -5.06 10.92 17.73
CA SER A 38 -4.01 10.23 18.47
C SER A 38 -4.52 9.03 19.27
N ALA A 39 -5.83 8.77 19.28
CA ALA A 39 -6.41 7.63 19.99
C ALA A 39 -5.80 6.31 19.52
N GLN A 40 -5.58 5.40 20.47
CA GLN A 40 -5.04 4.07 20.20
C GLN A 40 -5.92 3.02 20.90
N PRO A 41 -6.92 2.47 20.20
CA PRO A 41 -7.70 1.38 20.76
C PRO A 41 -6.82 0.15 21.02
N SER A 42 -7.12 -0.54 22.11
CA SER A 42 -6.63 -1.87 22.45
C SER A 42 -7.49 -2.95 21.80
N GLU A 43 -7.05 -4.20 21.87
CA GLU A 43 -7.79 -5.35 21.33
C GLU A 43 -9.12 -5.61 22.06
N ARG A 44 -9.28 -5.08 23.28
CA ARG A 44 -10.50 -5.23 24.09
C ARG A 44 -11.53 -4.13 23.82
N ASP A 45 -11.15 -3.09 23.09
CA ASP A 45 -12.03 -1.96 22.83
C ASP A 45 -13.03 -2.26 21.71
N HIS A 46 -14.29 -1.93 21.95
CA HIS A 46 -15.35 -2.02 20.94
C HIS A 46 -15.34 -0.78 20.06
N VAL A 47 -14.61 -0.87 18.96
CA VAL A 47 -14.56 0.19 17.94
C VAL A 47 -15.72 0.00 16.97
N LYS A 48 -16.53 1.05 16.79
CA LYS A 48 -17.63 1.05 15.81
C LYS A 48 -17.50 2.21 14.85
N VAL A 49 -17.93 1.99 13.61
CA VAL A 49 -18.13 3.03 12.59
C VAL A 49 -19.62 3.03 12.24
N ASP A 50 -20.29 4.17 12.39
CA ASP A 50 -21.74 4.29 12.19
C ASP A 50 -22.57 3.24 12.95
N GLY A 51 -22.17 2.96 14.20
CA GLY A 51 -22.82 1.98 15.06
C GLY A 51 -22.51 0.52 14.75
N LYS A 52 -21.78 0.21 13.66
CA LYS A 52 -21.37 -1.16 13.31
C LYS A 52 -20.00 -1.48 13.90
N LEU A 53 -19.89 -2.60 14.62
CA LEU A 53 -18.63 -3.10 15.17
C LEU A 53 -17.68 -3.46 14.03
N VAL A 54 -16.44 -3.00 14.13
CA VAL A 54 -15.39 -3.31 13.14
C VAL A 54 -14.36 -4.24 13.77
N HIS A 55 -13.92 -5.22 13.00
CA HIS A 55 -12.91 -6.19 13.41
C HIS A 55 -11.71 -6.09 12.47
N LEU A 56 -10.52 -6.37 12.99
CA LEU A 56 -9.34 -6.48 12.16
C LEU A 56 -9.51 -7.66 11.19
N GLU A 57 -9.17 -7.44 9.92
CA GLU A 57 -9.10 -8.52 8.95
C GLU A 57 -7.86 -9.37 9.21
N GLY A 58 -7.90 -10.65 8.84
CA GLY A 58 -6.72 -11.51 8.85
C GLY A 58 -5.65 -10.96 7.91
N VAL A 59 -4.38 -11.10 8.29
CA VAL A 59 -3.26 -10.62 7.45
C VAL A 59 -3.19 -11.46 6.18
N MET A 60 -3.11 -10.78 5.04
CA MET A 60 -2.92 -11.40 3.73
C MET A 60 -1.87 -10.63 2.95
N THR A 61 -0.96 -11.38 2.32
CA THR A 61 0.04 -10.88 1.39
C THR A 61 0.03 -11.77 0.15
N ILE A 62 0.06 -11.16 -1.03
CA ILE A 62 0.10 -11.85 -2.31
C ILE A 62 1.25 -11.32 -3.17
N ALA A 63 1.75 -12.19 -4.05
CA ALA A 63 2.63 -11.83 -5.14
C ALA A 63 1.82 -11.78 -6.43
N LEU A 64 1.83 -10.63 -7.10
CA LEU A 64 1.22 -10.44 -8.42
C LEU A 64 2.34 -10.33 -9.44
N HIS A 65 2.28 -11.12 -10.51
CA HIS A 65 3.00 -10.79 -11.72
C HIS A 65 2.19 -9.69 -12.44
N LYS A 66 2.59 -8.43 -12.27
CA LYS A 66 1.93 -7.28 -12.87
C LYS A 66 2.20 -7.27 -14.38
N PRO A 67 1.18 -7.26 -15.25
CA PRO A 67 1.37 -7.04 -16.69
C PRO A 67 1.60 -5.56 -17.04
N ALA A 68 2.16 -5.31 -18.22
CA ALA A 68 2.26 -3.96 -18.78
C ALA A 68 0.86 -3.37 -19.05
N GLY A 69 0.77 -2.04 -19.09
CA GLY A 69 -0.46 -1.29 -19.30
C GLY A 69 -1.28 -1.02 -18.03
N PHE A 70 -1.05 -1.73 -16.93
CA PHE A 70 -1.76 -1.55 -15.66
C PHE A 70 -1.05 -0.55 -14.75
N VAL A 71 -1.80 0.33 -14.08
CA VAL A 71 -1.21 1.27 -13.09
C VAL A 71 -1.22 0.74 -11.66
N SER A 72 -0.16 1.04 -10.90
CA SER A 72 0.03 0.64 -9.49
C SER A 72 -0.66 1.61 -8.50
N THR A 73 -1.96 1.88 -8.68
CA THR A 73 -2.75 2.77 -7.82
C THR A 73 -4.20 2.29 -7.69
N ARG A 74 -4.87 2.64 -6.58
CA ARG A 74 -6.27 2.27 -6.33
C ARG A 74 -7.27 3.06 -7.17
N SER A 75 -6.90 4.27 -7.57
CA SER A 75 -7.73 5.14 -8.39
C SER A 75 -6.81 6.08 -9.15
N ASP A 76 -7.10 6.23 -10.43
CA ASP A 76 -6.45 7.17 -11.34
C ASP A 76 -7.51 7.63 -12.34
N PRO A 77 -7.87 8.92 -12.39
CA PRO A 77 -8.85 9.43 -13.36
C PRO A 77 -8.45 9.22 -14.82
N ASN A 78 -7.15 9.08 -15.09
CA ASN A 78 -6.61 8.99 -16.44
C ASN A 78 -6.25 7.55 -16.86
N ALA A 79 -6.24 6.60 -15.92
CA ALA A 79 -5.93 5.21 -16.23
C ALA A 79 -7.21 4.38 -16.33
N ARG A 80 -7.30 3.60 -17.40
CA ARG A 80 -8.43 2.68 -17.60
C ARG A 80 -8.36 1.46 -16.67
N ASP A 81 -7.15 0.92 -16.48
CA ASP A 81 -6.93 -0.36 -15.82
C ASP A 81 -5.90 -0.25 -14.68
N THR A 82 -6.30 -0.68 -13.49
CA THR A 82 -5.46 -0.73 -12.30
C THR A 82 -5.15 -2.17 -11.92
N ILE A 83 -4.03 -2.40 -11.23
CA ILE A 83 -3.69 -3.75 -10.73
C ILE A 83 -4.79 -4.37 -9.85
N PHE A 84 -5.69 -3.55 -9.26
CA PHE A 84 -6.79 -4.04 -8.43
C PHE A 84 -7.92 -4.65 -9.26
N ASN A 85 -8.02 -4.33 -10.56
CA ASN A 85 -8.94 -4.98 -11.50
C ASN A 85 -8.55 -6.44 -11.77
N LEU A 86 -7.29 -6.82 -11.50
CA LEU A 86 -6.77 -8.19 -11.66
C LEU A 86 -7.03 -9.08 -10.44
N LEU A 87 -7.48 -8.50 -9.31
CA LEU A 87 -7.60 -9.23 -8.06
C LEU A 87 -8.99 -9.88 -7.92
N PRO A 88 -9.08 -11.11 -7.40
CA PRO A 88 -10.34 -11.73 -7.05
C PRO A 88 -11.15 -10.87 -6.06
N PRO A 89 -12.48 -10.72 -6.25
CA PRO A 89 -13.31 -9.88 -5.39
C PRO A 89 -13.41 -10.38 -3.94
N LYS A 90 -13.07 -11.65 -3.70
CA LYS A 90 -13.04 -12.27 -2.37
C LYS A 90 -11.85 -11.83 -1.52
N PHE A 91 -10.84 -11.19 -2.11
CA PHE A 91 -9.67 -10.77 -1.35
C PHE A 91 -10.02 -9.58 -0.45
N PRO A 92 -9.43 -9.52 0.76
CA PRO A 92 -9.56 -8.37 1.63
C PRO A 92 -9.00 -7.12 0.94
N ARG A 93 -9.14 -5.98 1.61
CA ARG A 93 -8.69 -4.70 1.07
C ARG A 93 -7.15 -4.61 1.05
N LEU A 94 -6.51 -5.14 0.00
CA LEU A 94 -5.04 -5.08 -0.17
C LEU A 94 -4.55 -3.73 -0.71
N PHE A 95 -3.30 -3.40 -0.49
CA PHE A 95 -2.58 -2.28 -1.11
C PHE A 95 -1.19 -2.72 -1.58
N ASN A 96 -0.67 -2.05 -2.60
CA ASN A 96 0.63 -2.37 -3.20
C ASN A 96 1.80 -1.97 -2.30
N ILE A 97 2.85 -2.79 -2.32
CA ILE A 97 4.14 -2.55 -1.69
C ILE A 97 5.08 -1.99 -2.75
N GLY A 98 5.32 -0.67 -2.71
CA GLY A 98 6.03 0.01 -3.79
C GLY A 98 5.17 0.15 -5.03
N ARG A 99 5.76 0.59 -6.14
CA ARG A 99 5.07 0.80 -7.42
C ARG A 99 5.97 0.33 -8.54
N LEU A 100 5.34 -0.27 -9.56
CA LEU A 100 5.91 -0.40 -10.89
C LEU A 100 5.21 0.60 -11.81
N ASP A 101 5.95 1.12 -12.78
CA ASP A 101 5.41 1.99 -13.81
C ASP A 101 4.40 1.25 -14.68
N ALA A 102 3.58 2.00 -15.42
CA ALA A 102 2.49 1.43 -16.20
C ALA A 102 2.99 0.35 -17.17
N GLN A 103 4.08 0.62 -17.87
CA GLN A 103 4.67 -0.29 -18.87
C GLN A 103 5.71 -1.26 -18.29
N SER A 104 6.08 -1.15 -17.01
CA SER A 104 6.93 -2.16 -16.36
C SER A 104 6.11 -3.38 -15.96
N GLU A 105 6.71 -4.55 -16.07
CA GLU A 105 6.12 -5.84 -15.72
C GLU A 105 6.83 -6.51 -14.55
N GLY A 106 6.26 -7.59 -14.03
CA GLY A 106 6.93 -8.47 -13.08
C GLY A 106 6.38 -8.38 -11.66
N LEU A 107 7.22 -8.73 -10.68
CA LEU A 107 6.81 -8.94 -9.30
C LEU A 107 6.33 -7.64 -8.63
N LEU A 108 5.07 -7.64 -8.20
CA LEU A 108 4.51 -6.63 -7.31
C LEU A 108 3.84 -7.32 -6.13
N LEU A 109 4.25 -6.96 -4.92
CA LEU A 109 3.62 -7.47 -3.70
C LEU A 109 2.42 -6.59 -3.32
N LEU A 110 1.36 -7.22 -2.84
CA LEU A 110 0.23 -6.52 -2.23
C LEU A 110 -0.07 -7.12 -0.86
N THR A 111 -0.44 -6.28 0.11
CA THR A 111 -0.72 -6.70 1.48
C THR A 111 -1.79 -5.83 2.14
N ASN A 112 -2.41 -6.31 3.21
CA ASN A 112 -3.14 -5.47 4.16
C ASN A 112 -2.31 -5.13 5.43
N ASP A 113 -1.07 -5.62 5.54
CA ASP A 113 -0.16 -5.30 6.63
C ASP A 113 0.73 -4.08 6.32
N GLY A 114 0.40 -2.96 6.97
CA GLY A 114 1.16 -1.72 6.83
C GLY A 114 2.59 -1.80 7.40
N ASN A 115 2.87 -2.69 8.34
CA ASN A 115 4.24 -2.88 8.86
C ASN A 115 5.12 -3.53 7.81
N LEU A 116 4.67 -4.64 7.21
CA LEU A 116 5.37 -5.31 6.12
C LEU A 116 5.64 -4.36 4.95
N ALA A 117 4.61 -3.62 4.51
CA ALA A 117 4.78 -2.66 3.42
C ALA A 117 5.78 -1.55 3.74
N GLN A 118 5.77 -1.02 4.96
CA GLN A 118 6.76 -0.03 5.40
C GLN A 118 8.17 -0.64 5.45
N HIS A 119 8.30 -1.88 5.89
CA HIS A 119 9.58 -2.57 5.98
C HIS A 119 10.20 -2.79 4.61
N LEU A 120 9.39 -3.21 3.62
CA LEU A 120 9.88 -3.51 2.28
C LEU A 120 10.11 -2.28 1.40
N THR A 121 9.42 -1.16 1.67
CA THR A 121 9.55 0.06 0.84
C THR A 121 10.52 1.09 1.40
N HIS A 122 10.70 1.18 2.72
CA HIS A 122 11.45 2.30 3.28
C HIS A 122 12.97 2.14 3.04
N PRO A 123 13.65 3.14 2.44
CA PRO A 123 15.06 3.02 2.01
C PRO A 123 16.05 2.62 3.11
N ARG A 124 15.78 2.98 4.38
CA ARG A 124 16.61 2.58 5.54
C ARG A 124 16.86 1.08 5.65
N PHE A 125 15.93 0.25 5.17
CA PHE A 125 16.02 -1.19 5.26
C PHE A 125 16.85 -1.80 4.12
N LYS A 126 17.20 -1.01 3.08
CA LYS A 126 18.05 -1.43 1.96
C LYS A 126 17.62 -2.76 1.33
N ILE A 127 16.31 -3.01 1.26
CA ILE A 127 15.76 -4.20 0.63
C ILE A 127 16.02 -4.12 -0.88
N GLU A 128 16.79 -5.07 -1.38
CA GLU A 128 17.17 -5.19 -2.78
C GLU A 128 15.94 -5.41 -3.67
N LYS A 129 16.04 -4.89 -4.90
CA LYS A 129 15.02 -5.02 -5.95
C LYS A 129 15.78 -5.33 -7.22
N GLU A 130 15.54 -6.51 -7.76
CA GLU A 130 16.19 -6.98 -8.97
C GLU A 130 15.27 -6.72 -10.17
N TYR A 131 15.86 -6.26 -11.27
CA TYR A 131 15.16 -5.95 -12.49
C TYR A 131 15.92 -6.57 -13.67
N GLU A 132 15.19 -7.24 -14.55
CA GLU A 132 15.66 -7.52 -15.89
C GLU A 132 15.34 -6.32 -16.79
N VAL A 133 16.35 -5.80 -17.49
CA VAL A 133 16.23 -4.59 -18.31
C VAL A 133 16.68 -4.90 -19.73
N THR A 134 15.80 -4.66 -20.70
CA THR A 134 16.13 -4.70 -22.12
C THR A 134 16.54 -3.32 -22.61
N LEU A 135 17.64 -3.26 -23.35
CA LEU A 135 18.19 -2.01 -23.90
C LEU A 135 17.91 -1.91 -25.41
N ASP A 136 17.82 -0.68 -25.92
CA ASP A 136 17.73 -0.37 -27.35
C ASP A 136 19.07 -0.54 -28.08
N ARG A 137 20.16 -0.69 -27.33
CA ARG A 137 21.55 -0.79 -27.80
C ARG A 137 22.33 -1.84 -27.01
N PRO A 138 23.40 -2.41 -27.58
CA PRO A 138 24.26 -3.35 -26.86
C PRO A 138 24.82 -2.75 -25.56
N TRP A 139 24.91 -3.59 -24.53
CA TRP A 139 25.52 -3.23 -23.26
C TRP A 139 27.05 -3.14 -23.38
N GLU A 140 27.65 -2.05 -22.89
CA GLU A 140 29.10 -1.91 -22.82
C GLU A 140 29.59 -2.09 -21.37
N SER A 141 30.49 -3.04 -21.13
CA SER A 141 31.00 -3.33 -19.79
C SER A 141 31.60 -2.12 -19.05
N ALA A 142 32.10 -1.12 -19.79
CA ALA A 142 32.60 0.14 -19.22
C ALA A 142 31.50 0.96 -18.52
N GLN A 143 30.23 0.79 -18.91
CA GLN A 143 29.08 1.45 -18.29
C GLN A 143 28.78 0.91 -16.88
N ALA A 144 29.12 -0.35 -16.60
CA ALA A 144 28.92 -0.99 -15.29
C ALA A 144 29.58 -0.19 -14.16
N GLN A 145 30.84 0.23 -14.37
CA GLN A 145 31.60 0.99 -13.37
C GLN A 145 30.98 2.36 -13.08
N LYS A 146 30.35 2.98 -14.07
CA LYS A 146 29.63 4.25 -13.89
C LYS A 146 28.38 4.05 -13.03
N LEU A 147 27.56 3.03 -13.34
CA LEU A 147 26.36 2.73 -12.55
C LEU A 147 26.69 2.35 -11.10
N LEU A 148 27.73 1.53 -10.89
CA LEU A 148 28.15 1.09 -9.55
C LEU A 148 28.65 2.24 -8.65
N ARG A 149 29.22 3.30 -9.24
CA ARG A 149 29.65 4.51 -8.51
C ARG A 149 28.51 5.49 -8.25
N GLY A 150 27.36 5.28 -8.87
CA GLY A 150 26.24 6.21 -8.86
C GLY A 150 26.32 7.21 -10.01
N ILE A 151 25.16 7.60 -10.51
CA ILE A 151 24.98 8.60 -11.57
C ILE A 151 24.08 9.70 -11.01
N PHE A 152 24.45 10.96 -11.29
CA PHE A 152 23.57 12.09 -11.01
C PHE A 152 22.49 12.14 -12.09
N LEU A 153 21.24 12.16 -11.65
CA LEU A 153 20.08 12.37 -12.50
C LEU A 153 19.62 13.80 -12.30
N ASP A 154 19.29 14.49 -13.39
CA ASP A 154 18.58 15.77 -13.32
C ASP A 154 17.17 15.48 -12.82
N GLY A 155 16.81 16.08 -11.68
CA GLY A 155 15.51 15.97 -11.03
C GLY A 155 14.80 17.31 -10.99
#